data_AF-A0A6B0XH05-F1
#
_entry.id   AF-A0A6B0XH05-F1
#
_cell.length_a   1.000
_cell.length_b   1.000
_cell.length_c   1.000
_cell.angle_alpha   90.00
_cell.angle_beta   90.00
_cell.angle_gamma   90.00
#
_symmetry.space_group_name_H-M   'P 1'
#
loop_
_entity.id
_entity.type
_entity.pdbx_description
1 polymer ?
#
loop_
_entity_poly.entity_id
_entity_poly.type
_entity_poly.pdbx_seq_one_letter_code
_entity_poly.pdbx_strand_id
1 'polypeptide(L)'
;MTPRSDRFRLCATTAVLLLGVLALSGCGESSPPPATAASDDPVATLLALPMERLIAYDAEIELTPDQEEIKRAALTPIPAPCCSDRSAYTCCCQCNLGRAWWGLSKVLITEHGQSATEVQANVERWIRNVRPQGFAGDSCYTGRCSTAARHDGCSGMNPNRIVS
;
A
#
# COMPACT_ATOMS: atom_id res chain seq x y z
N MET A 1 -13.44 24.67 -45.75
CA MET A 1 -14.07 26.00 -45.98
C MET A 1 -13.48 26.97 -44.97
N THR A 2 -12.95 28.06 -45.54
CA THR A 2 -12.13 29.17 -45.02
C THR A 2 -10.90 28.84 -44.14
N PRO A 3 -9.68 28.98 -44.69
CA PRO A 3 -8.42 28.51 -44.11
C PRO A 3 -7.70 29.60 -43.30
N ARG A 4 -6.85 29.21 -42.34
CA ARG A 4 -5.87 30.12 -41.72
C ARG A 4 -4.47 29.79 -42.23
N SER A 5 -3.90 30.82 -42.82
CA SER A 5 -2.73 30.88 -43.69
C SER A 5 -1.40 30.52 -43.02
N ASP A 6 -0.60 29.74 -43.75
CA ASP A 6 0.86 29.69 -43.74
C ASP A 6 1.50 31.08 -43.85
N ARG A 7 2.55 31.33 -43.06
CA ARG A 7 3.67 32.23 -43.41
C ARG A 7 4.99 31.78 -42.74
N PHE A 8 5.82 31.08 -43.53
CA PHE A 8 7.17 31.52 -43.94
C PHE A 8 8.00 32.33 -42.93
N ARG A 9 9.14 31.82 -42.43
CA ARG A 9 10.55 32.10 -42.86
C ARG A 9 11.42 31.87 -41.60
N LEU A 10 12.71 31.56 -41.58
CA LEU A 10 13.83 31.69 -42.51
C LEU A 10 14.95 30.77 -41.97
N CYS A 11 15.66 30.08 -42.85
CA CYS A 11 16.97 29.48 -42.56
C CYS A 11 18.00 30.58 -42.26
N ALA A 12 18.85 30.35 -41.26
CA ALA A 12 20.17 30.98 -41.17
C ALA A 12 21.18 29.92 -40.75
N THR A 13 21.92 29.45 -41.75
CA THR A 13 23.15 28.68 -41.66
C THR A 13 24.25 29.47 -40.94
N THR A 14 25.00 28.84 -40.03
CA THR A 14 26.41 29.21 -39.85
C THR A 14 27.24 27.95 -39.63
N ALA A 15 28.37 27.92 -40.35
CA ALA A 15 29.26 26.80 -40.57
C ALA A 15 30.42 26.77 -39.56
N VAL A 16 30.81 25.56 -39.17
CA VAL A 16 32.18 24.99 -39.14
C VAL A 16 33.30 25.75 -38.38
N LEU A 17 33.92 25.12 -37.37
CA LEU A 17 35.29 24.56 -37.45
C LEU A 17 35.75 23.89 -36.13
N LEU A 18 36.08 22.59 -36.27
CA LEU A 18 37.17 21.79 -35.67
C LEU A 18 37.90 22.30 -34.41
N LEU A 19 37.98 21.45 -33.38
CA LEU A 19 39.23 21.09 -32.70
C LEU A 19 39.02 19.96 -31.66
N GLY A 20 39.89 18.96 -31.70
CA GLY A 20 40.29 18.20 -30.51
C GLY A 20 39.70 16.81 -30.33
N VAL A 21 40.24 15.84 -31.08
CA VAL A 21 40.26 14.43 -30.64
C VAL A 21 41.34 14.31 -29.55
N LEU A 22 40.93 13.98 -28.33
CA LEU A 22 41.77 13.37 -27.30
C LEU A 22 40.89 12.41 -26.50
N ALA A 23 40.80 11.18 -27.01
CA ALA A 23 40.22 10.06 -26.30
C ALA A 23 41.18 9.66 -25.16
N LEU A 24 40.85 10.07 -23.94
CA LEU A 24 41.37 9.44 -22.74
C LEU A 24 40.36 8.36 -22.33
N SER A 25 40.81 7.11 -22.47
CA SER A 25 40.17 5.91 -21.96
C SER A 25 39.90 6.05 -20.47
N GLY A 26 38.69 6.48 -20.13
CA GLY A 26 38.12 6.26 -18.81
C GLY A 26 37.64 4.82 -18.76
N CYS A 27 38.36 3.97 -18.03
CA CYS A 27 37.79 2.73 -17.51
C CYS A 27 36.60 3.13 -16.63
N GLY A 28 35.40 3.11 -17.21
CA GLY A 28 34.16 3.21 -16.47
C GLY A 28 34.06 1.99 -15.57
N GLU A 29 34.51 2.14 -14.33
CA GLU A 29 34.16 1.27 -13.23
C GLU A 29 32.65 1.39 -13.07
N SER A 30 31.92 0.50 -13.74
CA SER A 30 30.49 0.32 -13.51
C SER A 30 30.36 -0.34 -12.15
N SER A 31 30.38 0.48 -11.10
CA SER A 31 29.91 0.05 -9.78
C SER A 31 28.52 -0.55 -10.01
N PRO A 32 28.28 -1.81 -9.61
CA PRO A 32 26.92 -2.33 -9.61
C PRO A 32 26.05 -1.37 -8.79
N PRO A 33 24.78 -1.16 -9.19
CA PRO A 33 23.88 -0.37 -8.37
C PRO A 33 23.91 -0.94 -6.95
N PRO A 34 23.97 -0.10 -5.90
CA PRO A 34 23.91 -0.61 -4.54
C PRO A 34 22.67 -1.50 -4.45
N ALA A 35 22.88 -2.77 -4.14
CA ALA A 35 21.80 -3.64 -3.75
C ALA A 35 21.05 -2.90 -2.64
N THR A 36 19.79 -2.54 -2.91
CA THR A 36 18.93 -1.85 -1.95
C THR A 36 19.04 -2.58 -0.63
N ALA A 37 19.72 -1.96 0.34
CA ALA A 37 19.77 -2.49 1.69
C ALA A 37 18.32 -2.68 2.14
N ALA A 38 17.98 -3.88 2.56
CA ALA A 38 16.69 -4.14 3.20
C ALA A 38 16.54 -3.10 4.31
N SER A 39 15.55 -2.23 4.19
CA SER A 39 15.35 -1.15 5.14
C SER A 39 15.14 -1.73 6.54
N ASP A 40 15.96 -1.32 7.52
CA ASP A 40 15.78 -1.62 8.95
C ASP A 40 14.52 -0.96 9.55
N ASP A 41 13.49 -0.67 8.74
CA ASP A 41 12.21 -0.14 9.19
C ASP A 41 11.39 -1.29 9.82
N PRO A 42 11.25 -1.32 11.16
CA PRO A 42 10.49 -2.38 11.82
C PRO A 42 9.02 -2.40 11.38
N VAL A 43 8.46 -1.24 11.00
CA VAL A 43 7.10 -1.14 10.48
C VAL A 43 7.01 -1.75 9.08
N ALA A 44 8.00 -1.52 8.21
CA ALA A 44 8.01 -2.19 6.89
C ALA A 44 8.00 -3.71 7.01
N THR A 45 8.75 -4.26 7.98
CA THR A 45 8.76 -5.71 8.26
C THR A 45 7.37 -6.19 8.70
N LEU A 46 6.70 -5.43 9.56
CA LEU A 46 5.36 -5.74 10.04
C LEU A 46 4.31 -5.73 8.90
N LEU A 47 4.38 -4.76 7.99
CA LEU A 47 3.44 -4.69 6.86
C LEU A 47 3.67 -5.80 5.82
N ALA A 48 4.84 -6.45 5.85
CA ALA A 48 5.16 -7.60 5.01
C ALA A 48 4.78 -8.95 5.64
N LEU A 49 4.27 -8.96 6.88
CA LEU A 49 3.87 -10.20 7.53
C LEU A 49 2.76 -10.93 6.76
N PRO A 50 2.76 -12.27 6.78
CA PRO A 50 1.67 -13.05 6.23
C PRO A 50 0.36 -12.72 6.95
N MET A 51 -0.75 -12.77 6.21
CA MET A 51 -2.08 -12.45 6.72
C MET A 51 -2.43 -13.30 7.96
N GLU A 52 -2.00 -14.55 7.99
CA GLU A 52 -2.12 -15.48 9.11
C GLU A 52 -1.58 -14.89 10.41
N ARG A 53 -0.40 -14.24 10.37
CA ARG A 53 0.20 -13.67 11.57
C ARG A 53 -0.56 -12.43 12.03
N LEU A 54 -1.02 -11.60 11.10
CA LEU A 54 -1.83 -10.44 11.43
C LEU A 54 -3.18 -10.85 12.04
N ILE A 55 -3.82 -11.90 11.53
CA ILE A 55 -5.04 -12.46 12.14
C ILE A 55 -4.77 -12.97 13.56
N ALA A 56 -3.63 -13.62 13.79
CA ALA A 56 -3.26 -14.10 15.12
C ALA A 56 -3.16 -12.94 16.11
N TYR A 57 -2.53 -11.81 15.74
CA TYR A 57 -2.49 -10.62 16.60
C TYR A 57 -3.88 -10.08 16.97
N ASP A 58 -4.88 -10.20 16.09
CA ASP A 58 -6.25 -9.79 16.42
C ASP A 58 -6.85 -10.65 17.55
N ALA A 59 -6.49 -11.93 17.63
CA ALA A 59 -6.95 -12.82 18.70
C ALA A 59 -6.09 -12.73 19.97
N GLU A 60 -4.79 -12.48 19.83
CA GLU A 60 -3.81 -12.51 20.92
C GLU A 60 -3.75 -11.20 21.72
N ILE A 61 -3.98 -10.05 21.06
CA ILE A 61 -3.79 -8.75 21.69
C ILE A 61 -5.14 -8.19 22.18
N GLU A 62 -5.21 -7.92 23.48
CA GLU A 62 -6.27 -7.14 24.10
C GLU A 62 -5.81 -5.68 24.26
N LEU A 63 -6.63 -4.73 23.80
CA LEU A 63 -6.34 -3.31 23.93
C LEU A 63 -6.91 -2.77 25.25
N THR A 64 -6.18 -1.86 25.90
CA THR A 64 -6.75 -1.02 26.95
C THR A 64 -7.77 -0.04 26.36
N PRO A 65 -8.64 0.58 27.18
CA PRO A 65 -9.59 1.58 26.68
C PRO A 65 -8.93 2.73 25.90
N ASP A 66 -7.79 3.23 26.38
CA ASP A 66 -7.05 4.31 25.70
C ASP A 66 -6.48 3.86 24.36
N GLN A 67 -5.97 2.62 24.28
CA GLN A 67 -5.47 2.04 23.03
C GLN A 67 -6.60 1.77 22.04
N GLU A 68 -7.77 1.33 22.51
CA GLU A 68 -8.95 1.14 21.66
C GLU A 68 -9.43 2.48 21.08
N GLU A 69 -9.27 3.60 21.79
CA GLU A 69 -9.56 4.92 21.23
C GLU A 69 -8.58 5.32 20.12
N ILE A 70 -7.29 5.00 20.27
CA ILE A 70 -6.31 5.18 19.18
C ILE A 70 -6.73 4.39 17.95
N LYS A 71 -7.10 3.12 18.13
CA LYS A 71 -7.59 2.26 17.04
C LYS A 71 -8.87 2.81 16.40
N ARG A 72 -9.83 3.28 17.21
CA ARG A 72 -11.08 3.90 16.75
C ARG A 72 -10.79 5.12 15.89
N ALA A 73 -9.96 6.04 16.39
CA ALA A 73 -9.61 7.26 15.69
C ALA A 73 -8.87 6.96 14.37
N ALA A 74 -7.97 5.98 14.37
CA ALA A 74 -7.20 5.58 13.18
C ALA A 74 -8.05 4.91 12.09
N LEU A 75 -8.97 4.03 12.48
CA LEU A 75 -9.68 3.15 11.54
C LEU A 75 -11.04 3.69 11.07
N THR A 76 -11.63 4.64 11.81
CA THR A 76 -12.91 5.26 11.44
C THR A 76 -12.85 6.03 10.10
N PRO A 77 -11.77 6.79 9.79
CA PRO A 77 -11.64 7.51 8.53
C PRO A 77 -11.43 6.60 7.31
N ILE A 78 -11.00 5.36 7.52
CA ILE A 78 -10.69 4.41 6.45
C ILE A 78 -11.98 3.67 6.07
N PRO A 79 -12.45 3.72 4.81
CA PRO A 79 -13.56 2.87 4.37
C PRO A 79 -13.20 1.38 4.45
N ALA A 80 -14.14 0.52 4.83
CA ALA A 80 -13.93 -0.94 4.90
C ALA A 80 -13.70 -1.53 3.49
N PRO A 81 -12.52 -2.08 3.15
CA PRO A 81 -12.17 -2.47 1.78
C PRO A 81 -13.16 -3.38 1.03
N CYS A 82 -14.03 -4.07 1.75
CA CYS A 82 -15.04 -4.98 1.23
C CYS A 82 -16.47 -4.43 1.13
N CYS A 83 -16.80 -3.26 1.71
CA CYS A 83 -18.14 -2.65 1.61
C CYS A 83 -18.15 -1.12 1.81
N SER A 84 -18.96 -0.39 1.03
CA SER A 84 -19.18 1.07 1.06
C SER A 84 -19.71 1.61 2.39
N ASP A 85 -20.42 0.78 3.15
CA ASP A 85 -21.32 1.27 4.18
C ASP A 85 -20.67 1.31 5.57
N ARG A 86 -19.41 0.86 5.69
CA ARG A 86 -18.68 0.72 6.95
C ARG A 86 -17.28 1.29 6.83
N SER A 87 -16.72 1.67 7.98
CA SER A 87 -15.29 1.96 8.11
C SER A 87 -14.51 0.69 8.42
N ALA A 88 -13.18 0.73 8.31
CA ALA A 88 -12.31 -0.34 8.78
C ALA A 88 -12.49 -0.60 10.29
N TYR A 89 -12.95 0.39 11.05
CA TYR A 89 -13.33 0.21 12.46
C TYR A 89 -14.67 -0.52 12.62
N THR A 90 -15.70 -0.09 11.88
CA THR A 90 -17.09 -0.57 12.01
C THR A 90 -17.44 -1.72 11.08
N CYS A 91 -16.46 -2.28 10.37
CA CYS A 91 -16.65 -3.42 9.47
C CYS A 91 -17.25 -4.61 10.23
N CYS A 92 -18.46 -5.01 9.88
CA CYS A 92 -19.16 -6.10 10.54
C CYS A 92 -18.71 -7.49 10.06
N CYS A 93 -18.14 -7.58 8.86
CA CYS A 93 -17.70 -8.84 8.28
C CYS A 93 -16.40 -9.28 8.99
N GLN A 94 -16.46 -10.27 9.90
CA GLN A 94 -15.28 -10.86 10.56
C GLN A 94 -14.44 -11.77 9.62
N CYS A 95 -14.23 -11.30 8.40
CA CYS A 95 -13.43 -11.96 7.37
C CYS A 95 -11.94 -11.86 7.67
N ASN A 96 -11.14 -12.67 6.97
CA ASN A 96 -9.69 -12.73 7.16
C ASN A 96 -8.99 -11.42 6.82
N LEU A 97 -9.45 -10.72 5.77
CA LEU A 97 -8.96 -9.37 5.46
C LEU A 97 -9.19 -8.40 6.63
N GLY A 98 -10.39 -8.46 7.24
CA GLY A 98 -10.76 -7.61 8.37
C GLY A 98 -9.95 -7.86 9.63
N ARG A 99 -9.88 -9.13 10.03
CA ARG A 99 -9.05 -9.59 11.16
C ARG A 99 -7.60 -9.17 10.98
N ALA A 100 -7.05 -9.28 9.77
CA ALA A 100 -5.66 -8.91 9.52
C ALA A 100 -5.39 -7.42 9.72
N TRP A 101 -6.22 -6.50 9.20
CA TRP A 101 -5.96 -5.07 9.47
C TRP A 101 -6.23 -4.70 10.93
N TRP A 102 -7.16 -5.39 11.62
CA TRP A 102 -7.37 -5.18 13.06
C TRP A 102 -6.16 -5.63 13.87
N GLY A 103 -5.61 -6.80 13.60
CA GLY A 103 -4.41 -7.28 14.27
C GLY A 103 -3.18 -6.44 13.95
N LEU A 104 -3.02 -5.99 12.70
CA LEU A 104 -2.00 -5.00 12.34
C LEU A 104 -2.13 -3.72 13.18
N SER A 105 -3.35 -3.19 13.32
CA SER A 105 -3.59 -1.99 14.11
C SER A 105 -3.20 -2.21 15.58
N LYS A 106 -3.56 -3.37 16.14
CA LYS A 106 -3.25 -3.71 17.53
C LYS A 106 -1.75 -3.74 17.79
N VAL A 107 -0.97 -4.45 16.97
CA VAL A 107 0.48 -4.55 17.17
C VAL A 107 1.20 -3.21 16.95
N LEU A 108 0.75 -2.38 15.99
CA LEU A 108 1.27 -1.01 15.82
C LEU A 108 1.06 -0.15 17.07
N ILE A 109 -0.07 -0.32 17.75
CA ILE A 109 -0.39 0.44 18.97
C ILE A 109 0.38 -0.11 20.17
N THR A 110 0.36 -1.43 20.38
CA THR A 110 0.86 -2.04 21.63
C THR A 110 2.37 -2.23 21.65
N GLU A 111 2.96 -2.67 20.53
CA GLU A 111 4.39 -3.01 20.47
C GLU A 111 5.23 -1.87 19.87
N HIS A 112 4.62 -1.03 19.02
CA HIS A 112 5.32 0.09 18.38
C HIS A 112 4.90 1.47 18.90
N GLY A 113 3.92 1.56 19.81
CA GLY A 113 3.52 2.81 20.45
C GLY A 113 3.00 3.87 19.48
N GLN A 114 2.48 3.47 18.32
CA GLN A 114 2.07 4.41 17.28
C GLN A 114 0.82 5.21 17.65
N SER A 115 0.80 6.47 17.23
CA SER A 115 -0.36 7.35 17.31
C SER A 115 -1.44 6.98 16.29
N ALA A 116 -2.65 7.54 16.44
CA ALA A 116 -3.77 7.26 15.54
C ALA A 116 -3.44 7.60 14.06
N THR A 117 -2.74 8.70 13.82
CA THR A 117 -2.34 9.12 12.47
C THR A 117 -1.33 8.15 11.83
N GLU A 118 -0.37 7.65 12.60
CA GLU A 118 0.62 6.67 12.12
C GLU A 118 -0.04 5.31 11.84
N VAL A 119 -0.91 4.85 12.74
CA VAL A 119 -1.69 3.62 12.56
C VAL A 119 -2.55 3.72 11.30
N GLN A 120 -3.26 4.84 11.10
CA GLN A 120 -4.06 5.06 9.91
C GLN A 120 -3.22 4.93 8.64
N ALA A 121 -2.11 5.68 8.55
CA ALA A 121 -1.24 5.68 7.38
C ALA A 121 -0.68 4.28 7.06
N ASN A 122 -0.30 3.52 8.09
CA ASN A 122 0.27 2.18 7.92
C ASN A 122 -0.80 1.14 7.54
N VAL A 123 -2.01 1.23 8.09
CA VAL A 123 -3.12 0.36 7.70
C VAL A 123 -3.56 0.64 6.25
N GLU A 124 -3.68 1.91 5.85
CA GLU A 124 -3.98 2.25 4.45
C GLU A 124 -2.88 1.75 3.49
N ARG A 125 -1.60 1.88 3.88
CA ARG A 125 -0.47 1.34 3.13
C ARG A 125 -0.55 -0.17 2.99
N TRP A 126 -0.88 -0.89 4.05
CA TRP A 126 -1.08 -2.34 3.99
C TRP A 126 -2.27 -2.73 3.10
N ILE A 127 -3.42 -2.05 3.24
CA ILE A 127 -4.63 -2.30 2.43
C ILE A 127 -4.30 -2.16 0.94
N ARG A 128 -3.58 -1.11 0.53
CA ARG A 128 -3.16 -0.92 -0.87
C ARG A 128 -2.27 -2.06 -1.37
N ASN A 129 -1.42 -2.63 -0.52
CA ASN A 129 -0.53 -3.73 -0.88
C ASN A 129 -1.31 -5.04 -1.10
N VAL A 130 -2.23 -5.39 -0.18
CA VAL A 130 -3.00 -6.63 -0.27
C VAL A 130 -4.16 -6.55 -1.25
N ARG A 131 -4.57 -5.34 -1.62
CA ARG A 131 -5.70 -5.05 -2.50
C ARG A 131 -5.36 -3.91 -3.47
N PRO A 132 -4.57 -4.17 -4.52
CA PRO A 132 -4.10 -3.14 -5.44
C PRO A 132 -5.23 -2.42 -6.20
N GLN A 133 -6.37 -3.08 -6.38
CA GLN A 133 -7.57 -2.50 -6.99
C GLN A 133 -8.31 -1.54 -6.04
N GLY A 134 -7.88 -1.45 -4.77
CA GLY A 134 -8.47 -0.60 -3.77
C GLY A 134 -9.81 -1.13 -3.27
N PHE A 135 -10.74 -0.21 -3.09
CA PHE A 135 -12.02 -0.44 -2.45
C PHE A 135 -13.02 -1.15 -3.37
N ALA A 136 -13.55 -2.30 -2.95
CA ALA A 136 -14.55 -3.05 -3.75
C ALA A 136 -15.92 -2.38 -3.79
N GLY A 137 -16.31 -1.73 -2.69
CA GLY A 137 -17.67 -1.23 -2.49
C GLY A 137 -18.70 -2.31 -2.13
N ASP A 138 -18.68 -3.51 -2.72
CA ASP A 138 -19.77 -4.48 -2.55
C ASP A 138 -19.35 -5.96 -2.38
N SER A 139 -18.05 -6.28 -2.29
CA SER A 139 -17.58 -7.68 -2.16
C SER A 139 -18.27 -8.47 -1.04
N CYS A 140 -18.58 -7.82 0.11
CA CYS A 140 -19.28 -8.50 1.21
C CYS A 140 -20.74 -8.86 0.83
N TYR A 141 -21.38 -8.12 -0.07
CA TYR A 141 -22.76 -8.34 -0.51
C TYR A 141 -22.88 -9.28 -1.71
N THR A 142 -21.82 -9.42 -2.51
CA THR A 142 -21.79 -10.24 -3.73
C THR A 142 -21.21 -11.64 -3.51
N GLY A 143 -20.94 -12.02 -2.26
CA GLY A 143 -20.47 -13.37 -1.91
C GLY A 143 -19.00 -13.63 -2.22
N ARG A 144 -18.17 -12.59 -2.39
CA ARG A 144 -16.73 -12.72 -2.71
C ARG A 144 -15.85 -13.05 -1.49
N CYS A 145 -16.46 -13.43 -0.37
CA CYS A 145 -15.75 -13.74 0.86
C CYS A 145 -14.70 -14.84 0.69
N SER A 146 -14.96 -15.85 -0.15
CA SER A 146 -14.04 -16.96 -0.45
C SER A 146 -13.02 -16.65 -1.55
N THR A 147 -12.98 -15.41 -2.05
CA THR A 147 -11.99 -14.96 -3.03
C THR A 147 -10.82 -14.31 -2.31
N ALA A 148 -9.61 -14.43 -2.86
CA ALA A 148 -8.43 -13.76 -2.31
C ALA A 148 -8.58 -12.23 -2.34
N ALA A 149 -8.04 -11.54 -1.33
CA ALA A 149 -8.06 -10.08 -1.25
C ALA A 149 -7.49 -9.40 -2.50
N ARG A 150 -6.39 -9.93 -3.05
CA ARG A 150 -5.75 -9.43 -4.28
C ARG A 150 -6.65 -9.51 -5.52
N HIS A 151 -7.67 -10.36 -5.48
CA HIS A 151 -8.64 -10.62 -6.55
C HIS A 151 -10.03 -10.09 -6.18
N ASP A 152 -10.08 -8.96 -5.47
CA ASP A 152 -11.34 -8.34 -5.06
C ASP A 152 -12.19 -9.22 -4.13
N GLY A 153 -11.56 -9.99 -3.24
CA GLY A 153 -12.23 -10.79 -2.23
C GLY A 153 -11.93 -10.33 -0.79
N CYS A 154 -12.22 -11.21 0.17
CA CYS A 154 -11.97 -11.00 1.61
C CYS A 154 -11.05 -12.07 2.25
N SER A 155 -10.44 -12.94 1.43
CA SER A 155 -9.51 -14.00 1.84
C SER A 155 -10.07 -15.06 2.78
N GLY A 156 -11.39 -15.25 2.81
CA GLY A 156 -12.08 -16.25 3.60
C GLY A 156 -12.73 -15.71 4.88
N MET A 157 -13.62 -16.52 5.46
CA MET A 157 -14.29 -16.24 6.74
C MET A 157 -13.74 -17.06 7.91
N ASN A 158 -12.96 -18.12 7.62
CA ASN A 158 -12.37 -18.98 8.63
C ASN A 158 -10.92 -18.51 8.89
N PRO A 159 -10.57 -18.07 10.12
CA PRO A 159 -9.23 -17.58 10.44
C PRO A 159 -8.13 -18.64 10.25
N ASN A 160 -8.49 -19.93 10.26
CA ASN A 160 -7.57 -21.05 10.03
C ASN A 160 -7.51 -21.50 8.55
N ARG A 161 -8.18 -20.79 7.64
CA ARG A 161 -8.16 -21.06 6.21
C ARG A 161 -8.18 -19.76 5.41
N ILE A 162 -6.98 -19.30 5.04
CA ILE A 162 -6.80 -18.10 4.23
C ILE A 162 -6.83 -18.47 2.74
N VAL A 163 -7.53 -17.64 1.95
CA VAL A 163 -7.49 -17.72 0.48
C VAL A 163 -6.50 -16.67 -0.02
N SER A 164 -5.39 -17.14 -0.60
CA SER A 164 -4.23 -16.34 -0.99
C SER A 164 -4.22 -15.96 -2.47
#